data_AF-A0A7W7RSW9-F1
#
_entry.id   AF-A0A7W7RSW9-F1
#
_cell.length_a   1.000
_cell.length_b   1.000
_cell.length_c   1.000
_cell.angle_alpha   90.00
_cell.angle_beta   90.00
_cell.angle_gamma   90.00
#
_symmetry.space_group_name_H-M   'P 1'
#
loop_
_entity.id
_entity.type
_entity.pdbx_description
1 polymer ?
#
loop_
_entity_poly.entity_id
_entity_poly.type
_entity_poly.pdbx_seq_one_letter_code
_entity_poly.pdbx_strand_id
1 'polypeptide(L)' 'MSDHAVLLDGVTRTYGKGATEVAALRQVSVEFPRGSFTAVMGPSSSG' A
#
# COMPACT_ATOMS: atom_id res chain seq x y z
N MET A 1 -5.47 -10.63 -20.35
CA MET A 1 -5.00 -11.25 -19.09
C MET A 1 -4.17 -10.19 -18.40
N SER A 2 -4.54 -9.78 -17.20
CA SER A 2 -3.81 -8.72 -16.49
C SER A 2 -2.44 -9.28 -16.09
N ASP A 3 -1.37 -8.68 -16.62
CA ASP A 3 0.02 -9.15 -16.45
C ASP A 3 0.68 -8.53 -15.20
N HIS A 4 -0.10 -8.38 -14.13
CA HIS A 4 0.39 -7.89 -12.84
C HIS A 4 0.60 -9.08 -11.90
N ALA A 5 1.75 -9.10 -11.23
CA ALA A 5 2.00 -10.01 -10.11
C ALA A 5 1.28 -9.56 -8.84
N VAL A 6 1.08 -8.25 -8.69
CA VAL A 6 0.44 -7.63 -7.54
C VAL A 6 -0.47 -6.51 -8.03
N LEU A 7 -1.67 -6.46 -7.47
CA LEU A 7 -2.66 -5.41 -7.70
C LEU A 7 -3.21 -4.97 -6.33
N LEU A 8 -3.07 -3.68 -6.03
CA LEU A 8 -3.76 -3.01 -4.94
C LEU A 8 -4.76 -2.04 -5.56
N ASP A 9 -6.01 -2.10 -5.11
CA ASP A 9 -7.07 -1.19 -5.52
C ASP A 9 -7.73 -0.57 -4.27
N GLY A 10 -7.49 0.73 -4.06
CA GLY A 10 -8.10 1.51 -2.98
C GLY A 10 -7.76 1.01 -1.57
N VAL A 11 -6.64 0.30 -1.39
CA VAL A 11 -6.34 -0.40 -0.14
C VAL A 11 -6.12 0.61 0.99
N THR A 12 -6.82 0.39 2.10
CA THR A 12 -6.74 1.21 3.31
C THR A 12 -6.41 0.33 4.49
N ARG A 13 -5.59 0.86 5.39
CA ARG A 13 -5.25 0.18 6.64
C ARG A 13 -5.18 1.18 7.77
N THR A 14 -5.85 0.85 8.85
CA THR A 14 -5.86 1.62 10.09
C THR A 14 -5.44 0.72 11.24
N TYR A 15 -4.64 1.26 12.16
CA TYR A 15 -4.22 0.60 13.39
C TYR A 15 -4.65 1.43 14.60
N GLY A 16 -4.74 0.78 15.77
CA GLY A 16 -5.22 1.43 16.99
C GLY A 16 -6.74 1.61 17.01
N LYS A 17 -7.23 2.36 17.99
CA LYS A 17 -8.66 2.68 18.18
C LYS A 17 -8.81 4.00 18.93
N GLY A 18 -9.91 4.70 18.70
CA GLY A 18 -10.22 5.95 19.41
C GLY A 18 -9.14 7.01 19.19
N ALA A 19 -8.65 7.63 20.25
CA ALA A 19 -7.67 8.71 20.16
C ALA A 19 -6.27 8.28 19.65
N THR A 20 -5.98 6.97 19.62
CA THR A 20 -4.70 6.43 19.13
C THR A 20 -4.82 5.79 17.75
N GLU A 21 -5.92 6.03 17.05
CA GLU A 21 -6.14 5.51 15.71
C GLU A 21 -5.21 6.18 14.69
N VAL A 22 -4.56 5.37 13.85
CA VAL A 22 -3.62 5.81 12.81
C VAL A 22 -3.95 5.15 11.48
N ALA A 23 -4.24 5.96 10.47
CA ALA A 23 -4.37 5.51 9.09
C ALA A 23 -2.97 5.32 8.47
N ALA A 24 -2.50 4.08 8.48
CA ALA A 24 -1.24 3.63 7.89
C ALA A 24 -1.29 3.74 6.36
N LEU A 25 -2.32 3.18 5.73
CA LEU A 25 -2.55 3.30 4.28
C LEU A 25 -3.85 4.06 4.02
N ARG A 26 -3.82 4.99 3.06
CA ARG A 26 -4.97 5.82 2.66
C ARG A 26 -5.27 5.61 1.18
N GLN A 27 -6.24 4.73 0.87
CA GLN A 27 -6.73 4.47 -0.48
C GLN A 27 -5.60 4.23 -1.51
N VAL A 28 -4.66 3.35 -1.18
CA VAL A 28 -3.49 3.06 -2.01
C VAL A 28 -3.89 2.15 -3.16
N SER A 29 -3.68 2.63 -4.38
CA SER A 29 -3.78 1.84 -5.61
C SER A 29 -2.42 1.76 -6.30
N VAL A 30 -1.95 0.54 -6.59
CA VAL A 30 -0.67 0.31 -7.29
C VAL A 30 -0.66 -1.06 -7.95
N GLU A 31 0.06 -1.14 -9.08
CA GLU A 31 0.24 -2.35 -9.87
C GLU A 31 1.72 -2.67 -10.01
N PHE A 32 2.11 -3.93 -9.77
CA PHE A 32 3.45 -4.41 -10.05
C PHE A 32 3.41 -5.47 -11.16
N PRO A 33 4.04 -5.22 -12.33
CA PRO A 33 4.11 -6.18 -13.42
C PRO A 33 4.78 -7.50 -13.01
N ARG A 34 4.45 -8.60 -13.70
CA ARG A 34 5.18 -9.87 -13.48
C ARG A 34 6.63 -9.71 -13.95
N GLY A 35 7.57 -10.24 -13.16
CA GLY A 35 9.00 -10.19 -13.47
C GLY A 35 9.69 -8.86 -13.19
N SER A 36 9.01 -7.89 -12.56
CA SER A 36 9.64 -6.64 -12.15
C SER A 36 10.38 -6.76 -10.82
N PHE A 37 11.43 -5.96 -10.66
CA PHE A 37 12.05 -5.68 -9.38
C PHE A 37 11.69 -4.25 -8.96
N THR A 38 10.99 -4.10 -7.85
CA THR A 38 10.43 -2.81 -7.42
C THR A 38 10.89 -2.46 -6.02
N ALA A 39 11.41 -1.24 -5.84
CA ALA A 39 11.72 -0.68 -4.53
C ALA A 39 10.65 0.34 -4.12
N VAL A 40 10.20 0.26 -2.88
CA VAL A 40 9.31 1.25 -2.25
C VAL A 40 10.16 2.05 -1.26
N MET A 41 10.10 3.38 -1.36
CA MET A 41 10.89 4.29 -0.53
C MET A 41 10.01 5.37 0.08
N GLY A 42 10.37 5.84 1.27
CA GLY A 42 9.71 6.94 1.95
C GLY A 42 10.32 7.20 3.32
N PRO A 43 10.00 8.34 3.97
CA PRO A 43 10.32 8.59 5.36
C PRO A 43 9.84 7.46 6.28
N SER A 44 10.47 7.33 7.46
CA SER A 44 9.95 6.43 8.50
C SER A 44 8.49 6.79 8.80
N SER A 45 7.63 5.78 8.96
CA SER A 45 6.17 5.90 9.21
C SER A 45 5.28 6.41 8.06
N SER A 46 5.76 6.38 6.80
CA SER A 46 4.96 6.85 5.65
C SER A 46 3.84 5.90 5.20
N GLY A 47 3.81 4.67 5.71
CA GLY A 47 2.85 3.64 5.33
C GLY A 47 2.77 2.55 6.38
#